data_AF-A0A7Y9GIZ7-F1
#
_entry.id   AF-A0A7Y9GIZ7-F1
#
_cell.length_a   1.000
_cell.length_b   1.000
_cell.length_c   1.000
_cell.angle_alpha   90.00
_cell.angle_beta   90.00
_cell.angle_gamma   90.00
#
_symmetry.space_group_name_H-M   'P 1'
#
loop_
_entity.id
_entity.type
_entity.pdbx_description
1 polymer ?
#
loop_
_entity_poly.entity_id
_entity_poly.type
_entity_poly.pdbx_seq_one_letter_code
_entity_poly.pdbx_strand_id
1 'polypeptide(L)' 'MGSQLIQDGSRRASVTLFLYSRNRRLGMMEDREGSSLEIDYEGSLEHGGWWGTPRWLADEFGEFLGYESYGDAE' A
#
# COMPACT_ATOMS: atom_id res chain seq x y z
N MET A 1 -12.81 7.53 4.99
CA MET A 1 -12.18 8.24 6.13
C MET A 1 -10.68 8.23 5.84
N GLY A 2 -10.14 9.24 5.17
CA GLY A 2 -9.59 10.41 5.85
C GLY A 2 -8.19 10.07 6.35
N SER A 3 -7.22 10.03 5.42
CA SER A 3 -5.79 9.86 5.71
C SER A 3 -5.36 10.91 6.73
N GLN A 4 -5.16 10.46 7.97
CA GLN A 4 -4.77 11.33 9.06
C GLN A 4 -3.30 11.69 8.86
N LEU A 5 -3.09 12.80 8.15
CA LEU A 5 -1.86 13.58 8.17
C LEU A 5 -1.58 13.98 9.63
N ILE A 6 -0.81 13.16 10.33
CA ILE A 6 -0.24 13.51 11.63
C ILE A 6 1.16 14.09 11.37
N GLN A 7 1.21 15.42 11.47
CA GLN A 7 2.44 16.18 11.73
C GLN A 7 3.09 15.66 13.02
N ASP A 8 4.30 15.13 12.95
CA ASP A 8 5.53 15.70 13.56
C ASP A 8 6.65 14.64 13.61
N GLY A 9 7.79 14.96 13.00
CA GLY A 9 9.12 14.40 13.32
C GLY A 9 9.47 12.92 13.07
N SER A 10 8.55 11.95 13.10
CA SER A 10 8.90 10.54 12.87
C SER A 10 8.70 10.16 11.40
N ARG A 11 9.79 9.87 10.69
CA ARG A 11 9.70 9.25 9.36
C ARG A 11 9.04 7.88 9.51
N ARG A 12 7.72 7.82 9.31
CA ARG A 12 6.98 6.57 9.14
C ARG A 12 7.32 6.03 7.76
N ALA A 13 8.13 4.99 7.70
CA ALA A 13 8.29 4.23 6.46
C ALA A 13 7.08 3.30 6.34
N SER A 14 6.52 3.19 5.15
CA SER A 14 5.51 2.18 4.83
C SER A 14 5.97 1.39 3.61
N VAL A 15 5.54 0.14 3.55
CA VAL A 15 5.70 -0.70 2.36
C VAL A 15 4.33 -1.12 1.88
N THR A 16 4.09 -0.91 0.60
CA THR A 16 2.87 -1.34 -0.09
C THR A 16 3.22 -2.45 -1.07
N LEU A 17 2.54 -3.58 -0.95
CA LEU A 17 2.74 -4.76 -1.79
C LEU A 17 1.49 -5.02 -2.64
N PHE A 18 1.72 -5.29 -3.92
CA PHE A 18 0.69 -5.70 -4.88
C PHE A 18 0.94 -7.14 -5.28
N LEU A 19 -0.13 -7.94 -5.33
CA LEU A 19 -0.05 -9.34 -5.76
C LEU A 19 -0.64 -9.50 -7.15
N TYR A 20 0.09 -10.18 -8.02
CA TYR A 20 -0.35 -10.47 -9.39
C TYR A 20 -0.31 -11.97 -9.67
N SER A 21 -1.23 -12.41 -10.52
CA SER A 21 -1.19 -13.72 -11.17
C SER A 21 -1.55 -13.55 -12.63
N ARG A 22 -0.69 -14.02 -13.54
CA ARG A 22 -0.88 -13.90 -15.00
C ARG A 22 -1.24 -12.46 -15.43
N ASN A 23 -0.48 -11.48 -14.93
CA ASN A 23 -0.67 -10.04 -15.18
C ASN A 23 -2.04 -9.50 -14.70
N ARG A 24 -2.73 -10.20 -13.81
CA ARG A 24 -3.95 -9.71 -13.17
C ARG A 24 -3.69 -9.48 -11.70
N ARG A 25 -4.00 -8.27 -11.23
CA ARG A 25 -3.94 -7.94 -9.80
C ARG A 25 -4.97 -8.77 -9.02
N LEU A 26 -4.56 -9.26 -7.85
CA LEU A 26 -5.41 -10.06 -6.97
C LEU A 26 -6.14 -9.18 -5.97
N GLY A 27 -7.43 -9.43 -5.78
CA GLY A 27 -8.25 -8.88 -4.70
C GLY A 27 -8.43 -9.91 -3.58
N MET A 28 -8.16 -9.52 -2.34
CA MET A 28 -8.28 -10.40 -1.16
C MET A 28 -9.63 -10.28 -0.41
N MET A 29 -10.55 -9.41 -0.84
CA MET A 29 -11.76 -9.06 -0.07
C MET A 29 -12.99 -8.78 -0.96
N GLU A 30 -13.27 -9.66 -1.93
CA GLU A 30 -14.32 -9.47 -2.96
C GLU A 30 -14.10 -8.28 -3.92
N ASP A 31 -13.09 -7.45 -3.64
CA ASP A 31 -12.66 -6.34 -4.48
C ASP A 31 -12.17 -6.85 -5.84
N ARG A 32 -12.89 -6.47 -6.89
CA ARG A 32 -12.55 -6.83 -8.27
C ARG A 32 -11.44 -5.95 -8.86
N GLU A 33 -11.22 -4.78 -8.27
CA GLU A 33 -10.28 -3.75 -8.74
C GLU A 33 -8.87 -3.96 -8.17
N GLY A 34 -8.78 -4.79 -7.12
CA GLY A 34 -7.53 -5.33 -6.58
C GLY A 34 -7.18 -4.73 -5.23
N SER A 35 -6.56 -5.52 -4.37
CA SER A 35 -6.16 -5.08 -3.02
C SER A 35 -4.66 -4.83 -2.94
N SER A 36 -4.21 -4.08 -1.94
CA SER A 36 -2.80 -3.97 -1.56
C SER A 36 -2.60 -4.42 -0.11
N LEU A 37 -1.41 -4.93 0.19
CA LEU A 37 -0.99 -5.20 1.56
C LEU A 37 -0.08 -4.06 2.00
N GLU A 38 -0.45 -3.37 3.06
CA GLU A 38 0.35 -2.30 3.65
C GLU A 38 0.96 -2.76 4.97
N ILE A 39 2.23 -2.39 5.19
CA ILE A 39 2.96 -2.62 6.43
C ILE A 39 3.60 -1.30 6.83
N ASP A 40 3.19 -0.76 7.97
CA ASP A 40 3.74 0.46 8.54
C ASP A 40 4.93 0.13 9.46
N TYR A 41 6.00 0.92 9.36
CA TYR A 41 7.08 0.92 10.33
C TYR A 41 6.79 1.93 11.43
N GLU A 42 6.76 1.45 12.66
CA GLU A 42 6.56 2.27 13.85
C GLU A 42 7.89 2.46 14.58
N GLY A 43 8.28 3.71 14.79
CA GLY A 43 9.51 4.08 15.48
C GLY A 43 10.38 5.02 14.66
N SER A 44 11.66 5.11 15.02
CA SER A 44 12.63 5.96 14.35
C SER A 44 13.50 5.12 13.42
N LEU A 45 13.72 5.58 12.19
CA LEU A 45 14.68 4.93 11.30
C LEU A 45 16.12 4.96 11.84
N GLU A 46 16.46 5.95 12.68
CA GLU A 46 17.80 6.11 13.27
C GLU A 46 17.95 5.37 14.59
N HIS A 47 16.90 5.35 15.42
CA HIS A 47 16.95 4.79 16.78
C HIS A 47 16.27 3.43 16.91
N GLY A 48 15.75 2.89 15.80
CA GLY A 48 15.02 1.64 15.77
C GLY A 48 13.52 1.76 16.03
N GLY A 49 12.85 0.63 15.86
CA GLY A 49 11.40 0.52 15.71
C GLY A 49 11.03 -0.88 15.24
N TRP A 50 9.75 -1.10 14.92
CA TRP A 50 9.22 -2.40 14.50
C TRP A 50 8.29 -2.25 13.31
N TRP A 51 8.21 -3.31 12.52
CA TRP A 51 7.18 -3.46 11.50
C TRP A 51 5.87 -3.85 12.18
N GLY A 52 4.82 -3.09 11.88
CA GLY A 52 3.48 -3.35 12.38
C GLY A 52 2.82 -4.56 11.72
N THR A 53 1.61 -4.86 12.16
CA THR A 53 0.81 -5.94 11.59
C THR A 53 0.37 -5.56 10.16
N PRO A 54 0.58 -6.42 9.16
CA PRO A 54 0.13 -6.16 7.80
C PRO A 54 -1.39 -5.98 7.72
N ARG A 55 -1.83 -5.01 6.91
CA ARG A 55 -3.26 -4.75 6.65
C ARG A 55 -3.58 -4.80 5.17
N TRP A 56 -4.68 -5.46 4.82
CA TRP A 56 -5.21 -5.42 3.46
C TRP A 56 -6.04 -4.16 3.28
N LEU A 57 -5.78 -3.43 2.20
CA LEU A 57 -6.53 -2.25 1.78
C LEU A 57 -7.15 -2.51 0.41
N ALA A 58 -8.41 -2.11 0.25
CA ALA A 58 -9.07 -2.07 -1.05
C ALA A 58 -8.55 -0.88 -1.86
N ASP A 59 -8.49 -1.01 -3.18
CA ASP A 59 -8.12 0.11 -4.06
C ASP A 59 -9.37 0.91 -4.44
N GLU A 60 -10.05 1.48 -3.43
CA GLU A 60 -11.37 2.11 -3.58
C GLU A 60 -11.41 3.29 -4.56
N PHE A 61 -10.25 3.85 -4.91
CA PHE A 61 -10.11 4.99 -5.80
C PHE A 61 -9.39 4.66 -7.11
N GLY A 62 -9.02 3.39 -7.34
CA GLY A 62 -8.24 2.98 -8.52
C GLY A 62 -6.89 3.70 -8.63
N GLU A 63 -6.32 4.13 -7.51
CA GLU A 63 -5.07 4.91 -7.48
C GLU A 63 -3.94 4.10 -8.12
N PHE A 64 -3.95 2.79 -7.91
CA PHE A 64 -2.90 1.90 -8.39
C PHE A 64 -3.21 1.31 -9.79
N LEU A 65 -4.47 1.27 -10.21
CA LEU A 65 -4.83 1.00 -11.61
C LEU A 65 -4.20 2.04 -12.56
N GLY A 66 -4.14 3.31 -12.14
CA GLY A 66 -3.48 4.38 -12.88
C GLY A 66 -1.98 4.14 -13.06
N TYR A 67 -1.28 3.71 -12.01
CA TYR A 67 0.15 3.43 -12.05
C TYR A 67 0.52 2.24 -12.96
N GLU A 68 -0.34 1.21 -13.04
CA GLU A 68 -0.13 0.07 -13.93
C GLU A 68 -0.16 0.47 -15.42
N SER A 69 -0.98 1.47 -15.78
CA SER A 69 -1.09 1.94 -17.17
C SER A 69 0.10 2.75 -17.70
N TYR A 70 0.99 3.25 -16.83
CA TYR A 70 2.21 3.93 -17.26
C TYR A 70 3.34 2.97 -17.67
N GLY A 71 3.18 1.66 -17.43
CA GLY A 71 4.10 0.62 -17.86
C GLY A 71 3.81 0.05 -19.25
N ASP A 72 2.65 0.36 -19.84
CA ASP A 72 2.18 -0.15 -21.14
C ASP A 72 2.50 0.81 -22.31
N ALA A 73 3.43 1.74 -22.13
CA ALA A 73 3.98 2.50 -23.24
C ALA A 73 5.01 1.63 -24.00
N GLU A 74 4.51 0.78 -24.89
CA GLU A 74 5.25 0.33 -26.09
C GLU A 74 5.36 1.47 -27.12
#